data_AF-L8PAG3-F1
#
_entry.id   AF-L8PAG3-F1
#
_cell.length_a   1.000
_cell.length_b   1.000
_cell.length_c   1.000
_cell.angle_alpha   90.00
_cell.angle_beta   90.00
_cell.angle_gamma   90.00
#
_symmetry.space_group_name_H-M   'P 1'
#
loop_
_entity.id
_entity.type
_entity.pdbx_description
1 polymer ?
#
loop_
_entity_poly.entity_id
_entity_poly.type
_entity_poly.pdbx_seq_one_letter_code
_entity_poly.pdbx_strand_id
1 'polypeptide(L)'
;MSDEAYALTTAEQARSWPSRRILWLQLFLHLYWAGSATAGALLGSLIPHSVNGLDFALTAMFTVLALDAIRDLRGDLPTPVLALLSAVVARLSFPDEMLLAAFTLFTAALLIRHRATGRRPSHV
;
A
#
# COMPACT_ATOMS: atom_id res chain seq x y z
N MET A 1 7.17 -4.06 7.72
CA MET A 1 7.92 -4.78 6.68
C MET A 1 7.81 -3.94 5.42
N SER A 2 8.92 -3.47 4.86
CA SER A 2 8.89 -2.68 3.63
C SER A 2 8.59 -3.59 2.43
N ASP A 3 7.95 -3.05 1.41
CA ASP A 3 7.64 -3.72 0.14
C ASP A 3 8.90 -4.31 -0.53
N GLU A 4 10.03 -3.62 -0.49
CA GLU A 4 11.31 -4.14 -0.97
C GLU A 4 11.81 -5.35 -0.17
N ALA A 5 11.64 -5.31 1.16
CA ALA A 5 11.98 -6.47 2.00
C ALA A 5 11.07 -7.66 1.68
N TYR A 6 9.78 -7.41 1.38
CA TYR A 6 8.84 -8.44 0.94
C TYR A 6 9.24 -9.04 -0.41
N ALA A 7 9.56 -8.20 -1.40
CA ALA A 7 10.00 -8.65 -2.72
C ALA A 7 11.26 -9.53 -2.64
N LEU A 8 12.26 -9.12 -1.84
CA LEU A 8 13.51 -9.86 -1.67
C LEU A 8 13.33 -11.16 -0.89
N THR A 9 12.44 -11.19 0.09
CA THR A 9 12.21 -12.39 0.93
C THR A 9 11.27 -13.41 0.30
N THR A 10 10.45 -13.01 -0.67
CA THR A 10 9.54 -13.90 -1.40
C THR A 10 10.23 -14.60 -2.58
N ALA A 11 11.42 -14.11 -2.98
CA ALA A 11 12.26 -14.76 -3.98
C ALA A 11 12.68 -16.18 -3.55
N GLU A 12 12.75 -17.09 -4.51
CA GLU A 12 12.99 -18.52 -4.25
C GLU A 12 14.33 -18.78 -3.52
N GLN A 13 15.33 -17.95 -3.79
CA GLN A 13 16.64 -17.97 -3.14
C GLN A 13 16.59 -17.59 -1.66
N ALA A 14 15.63 -16.75 -1.24
CA ALA A 14 15.50 -16.28 0.13
C ALA A 14 14.91 -17.31 1.09
N ARG A 15 14.27 -18.39 0.59
CA ARG A 15 13.83 -19.54 1.41
C ARG A 15 14.99 -20.25 2.11
N SER A 16 16.21 -20.13 1.58
CA SER A 16 17.42 -20.74 2.15
C SER A 16 18.14 -19.86 3.18
N TRP A 17 17.68 -18.62 3.39
CA TRP A 17 18.41 -17.65 4.20
C TRP A 17 18.17 -17.88 5.69
N PRO A 18 19.21 -17.77 6.53
CA PRO A 18 19.04 -17.82 7.98
C PRO A 18 18.25 -16.59 8.44
N SER A 19 17.36 -16.76 9.43
CA SER A 19 16.51 -15.69 9.98
C SER A 19 17.29 -14.43 10.39
N ARG A 20 18.55 -14.60 10.81
CA ARG A 20 19.46 -13.49 11.14
C ARG A 20 19.74 -12.58 9.93
N ARG A 21 19.87 -13.14 8.72
CA ARG A 21 20.09 -12.35 7.49
C ARG A 21 18.85 -11.53 7.13
N ILE A 22 17.65 -12.09 7.31
CA ILE A 22 16.38 -11.40 7.07
C ILE A 22 16.22 -10.22 8.04
N LEU A 23 16.55 -10.42 9.32
CA LEU A 23 16.51 -9.34 10.32
C LEU A 23 17.50 -8.21 10.00
N TRP A 24 18.73 -8.54 9.61
CA TRP A 24 19.71 -7.53 9.19
C TRP A 24 19.29 -6.77 7.94
N LEU A 25 18.72 -7.47 6.96
CA LEU A 25 18.16 -6.84 5.76
C LEU A 25 17.07 -5.84 6.14
N GLN A 26 16.10 -6.25 6.96
CA GLN A 26 15.02 -5.38 7.38
C GLN A 26 15.52 -4.17 8.18
N LEU A 27 16.52 -4.36 9.05
CA LEU A 27 17.13 -3.25 9.78
C LEU A 27 17.82 -2.27 8.84
N PHE A 28 18.57 -2.76 7.85
CA PHE A 28 19.28 -1.92 6.89
C PHE A 28 18.30 -1.13 6.01
N LEU A 29 17.26 -1.77 5.49
CA LEU A 29 16.20 -1.10 4.73
C LEU A 29 15.48 -0.06 5.58
N HIS A 30 15.19 -0.35 6.85
CA HIS A 30 14.53 0.60 7.73
C HIS A 30 15.42 1.81 8.05
N LEU A 31 16.72 1.59 8.30
CA LEU A 31 17.69 2.65 8.49
C LEU A 31 17.90 3.49 7.23
N TYR A 32 17.98 2.85 6.06
CA TYR A 32 18.09 3.54 4.78
C TYR A 32 16.86 4.40 4.51
N TRP A 33 15.67 3.86 4.75
CA TRP A 33 14.41 4.59 4.60
C TRP A 33 14.32 5.77 5.58
N ALA A 34 14.60 5.54 6.87
CA ALA A 34 14.56 6.60 7.88
C ALA A 34 15.62 7.67 7.61
N GLY A 35 16.83 7.26 7.21
CA GLY A 35 17.93 8.16 6.87
C GLY A 35 17.63 9.02 5.65
N SER A 36 17.14 8.42 4.56
CA SER A 36 16.76 9.14 3.34
C SER A 36 15.55 10.06 3.57
N ALA A 37 14.54 9.63 4.35
CA ALA A 37 13.41 10.48 4.71
C ALA A 37 13.85 11.69 5.56
N THR A 38 14.72 11.48 6.55
CA THR A 38 15.26 12.56 7.38
C THR A 38 16.11 13.53 6.55
N ALA A 39 16.98 12.99 5.69
CA ALA A 39 17.78 13.80 4.77
C ALA A 39 16.90 14.58 3.78
N GLY A 40 15.86 13.95 3.23
CA GLY A 40 14.88 14.58 2.35
C GLY A 40 14.07 15.68 3.04
N ALA A 41 13.69 15.50 4.31
CA ALA A 41 13.02 16.53 5.10
C ALA A 41 13.94 17.73 5.41
N LEU A 42 15.19 17.46 5.79
CA LEU A 42 16.21 18.49 6.02
C LEU A 42 16.50 19.28 4.74
N LEU A 43 16.75 18.60 3.62
CA LEU A 43 16.98 19.24 2.33
C LEU A 43 15.73 19.95 1.81
N GLY A 44 14.55 19.37 2.02
CA GLY A 44 13.26 19.96 1.67
C GLY A 44 12.96 21.24 2.45
N SER A 45 13.46 21.38 3.68
CA SER A 45 13.32 22.61 4.47
C SER A 45 14.08 23.82 3.88
N LEU A 46 15.08 23.55 3.02
CA LEU A 46 15.84 24.58 2.27
C LEU A 46 15.14 24.98 0.97
N ILE A 47 14.11 24.24 0.54
CA ILE A 47 13.38 24.46 -0.70
C ILE A 47 12.14 25.35 -0.39
N PRO A 48 11.83 26.36 -1.22
CA PRO A 48 10.62 27.17 -1.05
C PRO A 48 9.36 26.30 -0.98
N HIS A 49 8.40 26.67 -0.13
CA HIS A 49 7.21 25.88 0.19
C HIS A 49 6.31 25.57 -1.03
N SER A 50 6.47 26.30 -2.14
CA SER A 50 5.76 26.07 -3.39
C SER A 50 6.65 25.35 -4.41
N VAL A 51 6.93 24.07 -4.15
CA VAL A 51 7.45 23.20 -5.21
C VAL A 51 6.32 22.94 -6.21
N ASN A 52 6.21 23.82 -7.19
CA ASN A 52 5.24 23.71 -8.27
C ASN A 52 5.36 22.33 -8.94
N GLY A 53 4.28 21.55 -8.90
CA GLY A 53 4.23 20.20 -9.47
C GLY A 53 4.35 19.05 -8.48
N LEU A 54 4.65 19.29 -7.20
CA LEU A 54 4.66 18.23 -6.19
C LEU A 54 3.27 17.60 -6.00
N ASP A 55 2.22 18.43 -5.90
CA ASP A 55 0.83 17.96 -5.75
C ASP A 55 0.37 17.13 -6.96
N PHE A 56 0.82 17.54 -8.15
CA PHE A 56 0.59 16.79 -9.37
C PHE A 56 1.33 15.44 -9.35
N ALA A 57 2.62 15.44 -8.99
CA ALA A 57 3.44 14.23 -8.95
C ALA A 57 2.92 13.22 -7.93
N LEU A 58 2.56 13.66 -6.71
CA LEU A 58 1.98 12.80 -5.68
C LEU A 58 0.64 12.21 -6.13
N THR A 59 -0.25 13.04 -6.68
CA THR A 59 -1.55 12.57 -7.19
C THR A 59 -1.38 11.61 -8.36
N ALA A 60 -0.45 11.89 -9.28
CA ALA A 60 -0.15 11.03 -10.42
C ALA A 60 0.43 9.69 -9.98
N MET A 61 1.34 9.68 -9.00
CA MET A 61 1.91 8.46 -8.42
C MET A 61 0.80 7.57 -7.84
N PHE A 62 -0.06 8.12 -7.00
CA PHE A 62 -1.19 7.35 -6.44
C PHE A 62 -2.16 6.87 -7.51
N THR A 63 -2.43 7.69 -8.53
CA THR A 63 -3.30 7.32 -9.65
C THR A 63 -2.72 6.15 -10.43
N VAL A 64 -1.43 6.18 -10.76
CA VAL A 64 -0.75 5.10 -11.48
C VAL A 64 -0.72 3.82 -10.63
N LEU A 65 -0.42 3.92 -9.34
CA LEU A 65 -0.45 2.76 -8.43
C LEU A 65 -1.85 2.14 -8.34
N ALA A 66 -2.90 2.96 -8.28
CA ALA A 66 -4.27 2.48 -8.28
C ALA A 66 -4.63 1.78 -9.60
N LEU A 67 -4.23 2.35 -10.74
CA LEU A 67 -4.43 1.74 -12.05
C LEU A 67 -3.69 0.41 -12.19
N ASP A 68 -2.46 0.34 -11.69
CA ASP A 68 -1.64 -0.88 -11.71
C ASP A 68 -2.28 -1.98 -10.85
N ALA A 69 -2.75 -1.63 -9.65
CA ALA A 69 -3.48 -2.56 -8.78
C ALA A 69 -4.78 -3.10 -9.42
N ILE A 70 -5.53 -2.26 -10.15
CA ILE A 70 -6.72 -2.68 -10.89
C ILE A 70 -6.33 -3.60 -12.06
N ARG A 71 -5.21 -3.30 -12.73
CA ARG A 71 -4.73 -4.05 -13.88
C ARG A 71 -4.27 -5.45 -13.51
N ASP A 72 -3.65 -5.63 -12.34
CA ASP A 72 -3.26 -6.94 -11.81
C ASP A 72 -4.47 -7.80 -11.44
N LEU A 73 -5.59 -7.17 -11.09
CA LEU A 73 -6.83 -7.82 -10.72
C LEU A 73 -7.71 -8.21 -11.94
N ARG A 74 -7.09 -8.73 -13.01
CA ARG A 74 -7.79 -9.07 -14.26
C ARG A 74 -8.98 -10.01 -14.02
N GLY A 75 -10.19 -9.47 -14.19
CA GLY A 75 -11.46 -10.21 -14.10
C GLY A 75 -12.26 -10.01 -12.80
N ASP A 76 -11.71 -9.29 -11.83
CA ASP A 76 -12.26 -9.20 -10.47
C ASP A 76 -12.96 -7.85 -10.23
N LEU A 77 -14.04 -7.59 -10.98
CA LEU A 77 -14.88 -6.38 -10.91
C LEU A 77 -15.38 -5.96 -9.51
N PRO A 78 -15.72 -6.88 -8.56
CA PRO A 78 -16.22 -6.44 -7.26
C PRO A 78 -15.18 -5.70 -6.42
N THR A 79 -13.88 -5.98 -6.59
CA THR A 79 -12.82 -5.38 -5.77
C THR A 79 -12.64 -3.87 -5.99
N PRO A 80 -12.48 -3.37 -7.23
CA PRO A 80 -12.36 -1.93 -7.46
C PRO A 80 -13.65 -1.17 -7.09
N VAL A 81 -14.82 -1.79 -7.24
CA VAL A 81 -16.10 -1.20 -6.79
C VAL A 81 -16.13 -1.06 -5.26
N LEU A 82 -15.71 -2.09 -4.54
CA LEU A 82 -15.56 -2.04 -3.08
C LEU A 82 -14.56 -0.96 -2.64
N ALA A 83 -13.44 -0.81 -3.34
CA ALA A 83 -12.46 0.23 -3.08
C ALA A 83 -13.08 1.63 -3.24
N LEU A 84 -13.79 1.87 -4.35
CA LEU A 84 -14.44 3.14 -4.61
C LEU A 84 -15.52 3.46 -3.58
N LEU A 85 -16.36 2.48 -3.24
CA LEU A 85 -17.38 2.65 -2.20
C LEU A 85 -16.76 2.97 -0.84
N SER A 86 -15.69 2.28 -0.46
CA SER A 86 -15.00 2.57 0.80
C SER A 86 -14.40 3.97 0.84
N ALA A 87 -13.83 4.45 -0.29
CA ALA A 87 -13.29 5.79 -0.40
C ALA A 87 -14.39 6.87 -0.27
N VAL A 88 -15.55 6.66 -0.91
CA VAL A 88 -16.69 7.58 -0.82
C VAL A 88 -17.24 7.64 0.60
N VAL A 89 -17.44 6.48 1.24
CA VAL A 89 -17.96 6.41 2.62
C VAL A 89 -16.99 7.05 3.62
N ALA A 90 -15.69 6.78 3.48
CA ALA A 90 -14.66 7.39 4.32
C ALA A 90 -14.63 8.91 4.16
N ARG A 91 -14.70 9.42 2.92
CA ARG A 91 -14.73 10.85 2.62
C ARG A 91 -15.91 11.58 3.26
N LEU A 92 -17.08 10.93 3.32
CA LEU A 92 -18.28 11.52 3.93
C LEU A 92 -18.25 11.49 5.46
N SER A 93 -17.61 10.48 6.06
CA SER A 93 -17.64 10.26 7.50
C SER A 93 -16.49 10.95 8.23
N PHE A 94 -15.29 10.93 7.66
CA PHE A 94 -14.05 11.42 8.29
C PHE A 94 -13.14 12.07 7.24
N PRO A 95 -13.30 13.37 6.95
CA PRO A 95 -12.48 14.06 5.95
C PRO A 95 -11.01 14.21 6.37
N ASP A 96 -10.73 14.40 7.66
CA ASP A 96 -9.35 14.58 8.16
C ASP A 96 -8.53 13.28 8.12
N GLU A 97 -9.17 12.13 8.36
CA GLU A 97 -8.55 10.81 8.40
C GLU A 97 -9.02 9.92 7.23
N MET A 98 -9.39 10.55 6.11
CA MET A 98 -10.05 9.90 4.97
C MET A 98 -9.27 8.68 4.48
N LEU A 99 -7.94 8.79 4.37
CA LEU A 99 -7.08 7.76 3.80
C LEU A 99 -7.02 6.51 4.70
N LEU A 100 -6.88 6.72 6.01
CA LEU A 100 -6.85 5.64 7.00
C LEU A 100 -8.23 4.99 7.15
N ALA A 101 -9.30 5.80 7.18
CA ALA A 101 -10.67 5.31 7.18
C ALA A 101 -11.03 4.52 5.91
N ALA A 102 -10.59 4.98 4.73
CA ALA A 102 -10.84 4.29 3.46
C ALA A 102 -10.13 2.92 3.43
N PHE A 103 -8.85 2.86 3.79
CA PHE A 103 -8.09 1.60 3.78
C PHE A 103 -8.59 0.59 4.81
N THR A 104 -8.99 1.05 6.00
CA THR A 104 -9.56 0.16 7.02
C THR A 104 -10.90 -0.41 6.56
N LEU A 105 -11.79 0.43 6.02
CA LEU A 105 -13.08 -0.02 5.48
C LEU A 105 -12.90 -0.96 4.28
N PHE A 106 -11.99 -0.65 3.37
CA PHE A 106 -11.67 -1.50 2.22
C PHE A 106 -11.16 -2.88 2.66
N THR A 107 -10.21 -2.90 3.59
CA THR A 107 -9.62 -4.14 4.12
C THR A 107 -10.68 -4.97 4.85
N ALA A 108 -11.54 -4.34 5.65
CA ALA A 108 -12.64 -5.02 6.32
C ALA A 108 -13.61 -5.64 5.31
N ALA A 109 -13.95 -4.91 4.25
CA ALA A 109 -14.86 -5.39 3.23
C ALA A 109 -14.26 -6.53 2.39
N LEU A 110 -12.96 -6.48 2.09
CA LEU A 110 -12.21 -7.60 1.50
C LEU A 110 -12.19 -8.83 2.42
N LEU A 111 -11.98 -8.64 3.73
CA LEU A 111 -11.99 -9.74 4.70
C LEU A 111 -13.37 -10.42 4.78
N ILE A 112 -14.44 -9.62 4.78
CA ILE A 112 -15.83 -10.11 4.74
C ILE A 112 -16.06 -10.90 3.46
N ARG A 113 -15.65 -10.35 2.30
CA ARG A 113 -15.77 -11.05 1.01
C ARG A 113 -15.00 -12.36 1.01
N HIS A 114 -13.75 -12.36 1.48
CA HIS A 114 -12.93 -13.56 1.55
C HIS A 114 -13.58 -14.64 2.43
N ARG A 115 -14.13 -14.27 3.59
CA ARG A 115 -14.89 -15.17 4.48
C ARG A 115 -16.19 -15.67 3.84
N ALA A 116 -16.87 -14.86 3.02
CA ALA A 116 -18.10 -15.24 2.33
C ALA A 116 -17.84 -16.15 1.12
N THR A 117 -16.80 -15.88 0.34
CA THR A 117 -16.42 -16.68 -0.84
C THR A 117 -15.77 -18.00 -0.44
N GLY A 118 -14.94 -18.02 0.61
CA GLY A 118 -14.41 -19.25 1.21
C GLY A 118 -15.46 -20.13 1.90
N ARG A 119 -16.69 -19.62 2.05
CA ARG A 119 -17.87 -20.34 2.58
C ARG A 119 -18.78 -20.89 1.49
N ARG A 120 -18.41 -20.84 0.20
CA ARG A 120 -19.08 -21.68 -0.80
C ARG A 120 -18.54 -23.10 -0.67
N PRO A 121 -19.24 -24.04 0.01
CA PRO A 121 -18.95 -25.45 -0.22
C PRO A 121 -19.10 -25.67 -1.72
N SER A 122 -18.05 -26.21 -2.33
CA SER A 122 -18.14 -26.89 -3.61
C SER A 122 -19.18 -28.00 -3.47
N HIS A 123 -20.44 -27.68 -3.76
CA HIS A 123 -21.47 -28.66 -4.00
C HIS A 123 -21.65 -28.80 -5.50
N VAL A 124 -21.19 -29.98 -5.94
CA VAL A 124 -21.40 -30.68 -7.22
C VAL A 124 -20.51 -30.25 -8.38
#